data_AF-A0AA41ZGC0-F1
#
_entry.id   AF-A0AA41ZGC0-F1
#
_cell.length_a   1.000
_cell.length_b   1.000
_cell.length_c   1.000
_cell.angle_alpha   90.00
_cell.angle_beta   90.00
_cell.angle_gamma   90.00
#
_symmetry.space_group_name_H-M   'P 1'
#
loop_
_entity.id
_entity.type
_entity.pdbx_description
1 polymer ?
#
loop_
_entity_poly.entity_id
_entity_poly.type
_entity_poly.pdbx_seq_one_letter_code
_entity_poly.pdbx_strand_id
1 'polypeptide(L)'
;MTDTPPPLDDDALDLAARIFNAAREGDSANFTTWLAHGMPVDMRNHNGDSVLMLASYHGHHETTRLLLEHGADPELYNSKGQNPLSGAAFKGDVEMIRILLNGGAAVDGSTEDGKTPLMYAAMFDHPEAVRLLIDQGADVNRTDSKGVTARQLAEVMGAQKTPALL
;
A
#
# COMPACT_ATOMS: atom_id res chain seq x y z
N MET A 1 -0.72 28.68 6.85
CA MET A 1 -1.34 28.22 8.10
C MET A 1 -1.09 26.72 8.15
N THR A 2 0.01 26.31 8.78
CA THR A 2 0.37 24.90 8.94
C THR A 2 -0.36 24.40 10.16
N ASP A 3 -1.35 23.55 9.94
CA ASP A 3 -2.11 22.85 10.99
C ASP A 3 -1.21 21.76 11.57
N THR A 4 -0.13 22.18 12.24
CA THR A 4 0.77 21.25 12.92
C THR A 4 0.11 20.93 14.26
N PRO A 5 -0.44 19.72 14.45
CA PRO A 5 -1.07 19.34 15.70
C PRO A 5 -0.07 19.49 16.86
N PRO A 6 -0.56 19.79 18.08
CA PRO A 6 0.30 19.94 19.24
C PRO A 6 1.16 18.69 19.46
N PRO A 7 2.40 18.85 19.98
CA PRO A 7 3.27 17.72 20.25
C PRO A 7 2.59 16.75 21.22
N LEU A 8 2.59 15.48 20.85
CA LEU A 8 2.07 14.37 21.65
C LEU A 8 2.87 14.28 22.97
N ASP A 9 2.19 14.04 24.09
CA ASP A 9 2.85 13.76 25.38
C ASP A 9 3.58 12.40 25.36
N ASP A 10 4.41 12.13 26.38
CA ASP A 10 5.25 10.92 26.42
C ASP A 10 4.41 9.62 26.34
N ASP A 11 3.20 9.61 26.90
CA ASP A 11 2.27 8.48 26.84
C ASP A 11 1.70 8.30 25.42
N ALA A 12 1.36 9.40 24.74
CA ALA A 12 0.90 9.37 23.35
C ALA A 12 2.04 9.01 22.37
N LEU A 13 3.29 9.33 22.68
CA LEU A 13 4.46 8.89 21.92
C LEU A 13 4.69 7.37 22.05
N ASP A 14 4.56 6.81 23.25
CA ASP A 14 4.58 5.35 23.45
C ASP A 14 3.41 4.66 22.73
N LEU A 15 2.20 5.23 22.84
CA LEU A 15 1.02 4.72 22.16
C LEU A 15 1.19 4.74 20.64
N ALA A 16 1.78 5.81 20.09
CA ALA A 16 2.08 5.93 18.67
C ALA A 16 3.08 4.85 18.20
N ALA A 17 4.13 4.60 18.97
CA ALA A 17 5.08 3.52 18.66
C ALA A 17 4.40 2.15 18.67
N ARG A 18 3.51 1.91 19.64
CA ARG A 18 2.74 0.66 19.76
C ARG A 18 1.77 0.44 18.60
N ILE A 19 1.17 1.51 18.06
CA ILE A 19 0.31 1.45 16.86
C ILE A 19 1.08 0.84 15.68
N PHE A 20 2.27 1.36 15.40
CA PHE A 20 3.07 0.87 14.28
C PHE A 20 3.61 -0.55 14.50
N ASN A 21 3.86 -0.96 15.75
CA ASN A 21 4.27 -2.33 16.04
C ASN A 21 3.12 -3.32 15.86
N ALA A 22 1.93 -3.02 16.39
CA ALA A 22 0.83 -3.96 16.22
C ALA A 22 0.24 -3.95 14.80
N ALA A 23 0.44 -2.88 14.00
CA ALA A 23 0.26 -2.95 12.55
C ALA A 23 1.20 -3.98 11.89
N ARG A 24 2.46 -4.09 12.34
CA ARG A 24 3.43 -5.08 11.82
C ARG A 24 3.15 -6.49 12.30
N GLU A 25 2.51 -6.64 13.45
CA GLU A 25 2.16 -7.93 14.05
C GLU A 25 0.76 -8.42 13.68
N GLY A 26 -0.10 -7.54 13.14
CA GLY A 26 -1.46 -7.87 12.74
C GLY A 26 -2.45 -7.90 13.90
N ASP A 27 -2.16 -7.21 15.00
CA ASP A 27 -3.03 -7.15 16.17
C ASP A 27 -4.17 -6.15 15.92
N SER A 28 -5.26 -6.64 15.32
CA SER A 28 -6.45 -5.86 15.00
C SER A 28 -7.21 -5.36 16.25
N ALA A 29 -7.08 -6.04 17.40
CA ALA A 29 -7.85 -5.72 18.59
C ALA A 29 -7.48 -4.35 19.17
N ASN A 30 -6.19 -4.00 19.14
CA ASN A 30 -5.71 -2.74 19.70
C ASN A 30 -6.15 -1.50 18.90
N PHE A 31 -6.49 -1.65 17.61
CA PHE A 31 -6.89 -0.51 16.76
C PHE A 31 -8.15 0.18 17.23
N THR A 32 -9.14 -0.58 17.72
CA THR A 32 -10.37 0.00 18.27
C THR A 32 -10.09 0.89 19.49
N THR A 33 -9.18 0.43 20.36
CA THR A 33 -8.73 1.19 21.54
C THR A 33 -8.01 2.47 21.13
N TRP A 34 -7.11 2.41 20.15
CA TRP A 34 -6.37 3.58 19.70
C TRP A 34 -7.25 4.66 19.07
N LEU A 35 -8.22 4.23 18.24
CA LEU A 35 -9.21 5.14 17.67
C LEU A 35 -10.09 5.78 18.77
N ALA A 36 -10.43 5.03 19.82
CA ALA A 36 -11.16 5.57 20.97
C ALA A 36 -10.34 6.62 21.76
N HIS A 37 -9.00 6.54 21.73
CA HIS A 37 -8.11 7.57 22.28
C HIS A 37 -7.92 8.78 21.33
N GLY A 38 -8.62 8.83 20.19
CA GLY A 38 -8.55 9.94 19.25
C GLY A 38 -7.29 9.96 18.38
N MET A 39 -6.58 8.83 18.30
CA MET A 39 -5.40 8.72 17.45
C MET A 39 -5.82 8.74 15.96
N PRO A 40 -5.17 9.54 15.10
CA PRO A 40 -5.50 9.56 13.68
C PRO A 40 -5.22 8.21 13.01
N VAL A 41 -6.16 7.72 12.19
CA VAL A 41 -5.99 6.45 11.47
C VAL A 41 -4.83 6.50 10.46
N ASP A 42 -4.58 7.68 9.90
CA ASP A 42 -3.55 7.95 8.88
C ASP A 42 -2.20 8.38 9.46
N MET A 43 -1.94 8.03 10.71
CA MET A 43 -0.64 8.26 11.34
C MET A 43 0.51 7.67 10.53
N ARG A 44 1.64 8.39 10.51
CA ARG A 44 2.83 8.03 9.77
C ARG A 44 4.06 7.98 10.68
N ASN A 45 4.90 6.97 10.49
CA ASN A 45 6.16 6.86 11.22
C ASN A 45 7.26 7.75 10.58
N HIS A 46 8.49 7.71 11.11
CA HIS A 46 9.61 8.52 10.59
C HIS A 46 10.04 8.17 9.15
N ASN A 47 9.69 6.98 8.64
CA ASN A 47 9.89 6.59 7.23
C ASN A 47 8.72 7.01 6.34
N GLY A 48 7.73 7.70 6.92
CA GLY A 48 6.50 8.09 6.25
C GLY A 48 5.54 6.91 6.01
N ASP A 49 5.78 5.73 6.58
CA ASP A 49 4.83 4.62 6.42
C ASP A 49 3.58 4.89 7.24
N SER A 50 2.41 4.80 6.60
CA SER A 50 1.14 4.80 7.34
C SER A 50 0.93 3.46 8.06
N VAL A 51 0.05 3.47 9.05
CA VAL A 51 -0.39 2.25 9.72
C VAL A 51 -0.91 1.21 8.71
N LEU A 52 -1.72 1.66 7.75
CA LEU A 52 -2.27 0.84 6.68
C LEU A 52 -1.17 0.21 5.81
N MET A 53 -0.12 0.97 5.46
CA MET A 53 1.01 0.43 4.70
C MET A 53 1.71 -0.70 5.44
N LEU A 54 1.95 -0.55 6.74
CA LEU A 54 2.63 -1.59 7.53
C LEU A 54 1.79 -2.86 7.60
N ALA A 55 0.50 -2.75 7.96
CA ALA A 55 -0.41 -3.89 7.99
C ALA A 55 -0.46 -4.61 6.64
N SER A 56 -0.61 -3.84 5.56
CA SER A 56 -0.70 -4.37 4.20
C SER A 56 0.59 -5.04 3.74
N TYR A 57 1.74 -4.40 3.97
CA TYR A 57 3.05 -4.92 3.59
C TYR A 57 3.40 -6.21 4.35
N HIS A 58 2.97 -6.33 5.60
CA HIS A 58 3.18 -7.54 6.40
C HIS A 58 2.12 -8.63 6.14
N GLY A 59 1.12 -8.38 5.30
CA GLY A 59 0.11 -9.37 4.89
C GLY A 59 -1.02 -9.55 5.90
N HIS A 60 -1.25 -8.57 6.77
CA HIS A 60 -2.28 -8.63 7.81
C HIS A 60 -3.64 -8.19 7.26
N HIS A 61 -4.27 -9.09 6.51
CA HIS A 61 -5.50 -8.83 5.76
C HIS A 61 -6.64 -8.28 6.61
N GLU A 62 -6.83 -8.82 7.81
CA GLU A 62 -7.89 -8.39 8.74
C GLU A 62 -7.63 -6.99 9.28
N THR A 63 -6.40 -6.73 9.72
CA THR A 63 -5.98 -5.40 10.17
C THR A 63 -6.11 -4.37 9.06
N THR A 64 -5.71 -4.70 7.83
CA THR A 64 -5.90 -3.80 6.67
C THR A 64 -7.37 -3.51 6.43
N ARG A 65 -8.25 -4.52 6.44
CA ARG A 65 -9.71 -4.30 6.29
C ARG A 65 -10.25 -3.36 7.35
N LEU A 66 -9.93 -3.62 8.62
CA LEU A 66 -10.38 -2.79 9.74
C LEU A 66 -9.91 -1.33 9.57
N LEU A 67 -8.66 -1.12 9.19
CA LEU A 67 -8.13 0.23 8.98
C LEU A 67 -8.87 0.98 7.86
N LEU A 68 -9.13 0.31 6.73
CA LEU A 68 -9.88 0.89 5.61
C LEU A 68 -11.34 1.21 6.00
N GLU A 69 -11.99 0.31 6.75
CA GLU A 69 -13.35 0.54 7.28
C GLU A 69 -13.43 1.74 8.22
N HIS A 70 -12.34 2.03 8.93
CA HIS A 70 -12.18 3.20 9.78
C HIS A 70 -11.63 4.45 9.05
N GLY A 71 -11.56 4.40 7.71
CA GLY A 71 -11.24 5.56 6.88
C GLY A 71 -9.75 5.81 6.67
N ALA A 72 -8.90 4.80 6.83
CA ALA A 72 -7.49 4.90 6.43
C ALA A 72 -7.38 5.23 4.93
N ASP A 73 -6.53 6.20 4.59
CA ASP A 73 -6.29 6.63 3.22
C ASP A 73 -5.30 5.68 2.52
N PRO A 74 -5.76 4.91 1.50
CA PRO A 74 -4.89 4.01 0.74
C PRO A 74 -3.99 4.73 -0.26
N GLU A 75 -4.18 6.04 -0.47
CA GLU A 75 -3.42 6.84 -1.44
C GLU A 75 -2.20 7.53 -0.82
N LEU A 76 -1.95 7.35 0.48
CA LEU A 76 -0.73 7.84 1.10
C LEU A 76 0.50 7.16 0.49
N TYR A 77 1.62 7.88 0.45
CA TYR A 77 2.92 7.39 -0.01
C TYR A 77 3.97 7.54 1.08
N ASN A 78 4.79 6.52 1.34
CA ASN A 78 5.93 6.62 2.26
C ASN A 78 7.11 7.40 1.64
N SER A 79 8.20 7.58 2.38
CA SER A 79 9.39 8.29 1.92
C SER A 79 10.14 7.58 0.78
N LYS A 80 9.74 6.36 0.40
CA LYS A 80 10.23 5.64 -0.78
C LYS A 80 9.26 5.77 -1.97
N GLY A 81 8.24 6.61 -1.85
CA GLY A 81 7.20 6.80 -2.85
C GLY A 81 6.27 5.60 -3.00
N GLN A 82 6.17 4.70 -2.01
CA GLN A 82 5.31 3.51 -2.07
C GLN A 82 3.99 3.76 -1.35
N ASN A 83 2.88 3.38 -1.98
CA ASN A 83 1.57 3.25 -1.34
C ASN A 83 1.29 1.76 -0.98
N PRO A 84 0.28 1.46 -0.15
CA PRO A 84 -0.08 0.08 0.19
C PRO A 84 -0.26 -0.84 -1.03
N LEU A 85 -0.91 -0.37 -2.09
CA LEU A 85 -1.23 -1.17 -3.27
C LEU A 85 0.02 -1.56 -4.06
N SER A 86 0.96 -0.63 -4.24
CA SER A 86 2.27 -0.90 -4.87
C SER A 86 3.09 -1.90 -4.05
N GLY A 87 3.03 -1.84 -2.71
CA GLY A 87 3.67 -2.82 -1.83
C GLY A 87 3.06 -4.22 -1.97
N ALA A 88 1.73 -4.31 -2.04
CA ALA A 88 1.02 -5.57 -2.27
C ALA A 88 1.36 -6.18 -3.64
N ALA A 89 1.40 -5.35 -4.69
CA ALA A 89 1.76 -5.76 -6.04
C ALA A 89 3.22 -6.21 -6.16
N PHE A 90 4.15 -5.53 -5.49
CA PHE A 90 5.55 -5.94 -5.37
C PHE A 90 5.68 -7.36 -4.77
N LYS A 91 4.90 -7.67 -3.74
CA LYS A 91 4.88 -9.00 -3.10
C LYS A 91 4.06 -10.04 -3.87
N GLY A 92 3.23 -9.62 -4.82
CA GLY A 92 2.27 -10.49 -5.50
C GLY A 92 1.13 -10.97 -4.59
N ASP A 93 0.83 -10.24 -3.51
CA ASP A 93 -0.24 -10.61 -2.57
C ASP A 93 -1.61 -10.26 -3.16
N VAL A 94 -2.18 -11.22 -3.89
CA VAL A 94 -3.43 -11.07 -4.65
C VAL A 94 -4.60 -10.70 -3.73
N GLU A 95 -4.68 -11.27 -2.53
CA GLU A 95 -5.77 -10.96 -1.60
C GLU A 95 -5.61 -9.56 -1.01
N MET A 96 -4.39 -9.14 -0.68
CA MET A 96 -4.13 -7.78 -0.23
C MET A 96 -4.46 -6.74 -1.32
N ILE A 97 -4.11 -7.01 -2.59
CA ILE A 97 -4.52 -6.17 -3.73
C ILE A 97 -6.04 -6.02 -3.76
N ARG A 98 -6.76 -7.14 -3.62
CA ARG A 98 -8.24 -7.15 -3.61
C ARG A 98 -8.82 -6.31 -2.48
N ILE A 99 -8.26 -6.44 -1.27
CA ILE A 99 -8.67 -5.67 -0.09
C ILE A 99 -8.47 -4.18 -0.32
N LEU A 100 -7.30 -3.77 -0.80
CA LEU A 100 -6.95 -2.37 -0.99
C LEU A 100 -7.80 -1.72 -2.08
N LEU A 101 -8.04 -2.40 -3.21
CA LEU A 101 -8.91 -1.89 -4.27
C LEU A 101 -10.36 -1.75 -3.81
N ASN A 102 -10.88 -2.73 -3.05
CA ASN A 102 -12.20 -2.63 -2.43
C ASN A 102 -12.27 -1.51 -1.38
N GLY A 103 -11.13 -1.19 -0.75
CA GLY A 103 -10.95 -0.06 0.17
C GLY A 103 -10.79 1.29 -0.50
N GLY A 104 -10.93 1.38 -1.83
CA GLY A 104 -10.87 2.63 -2.57
C GLY A 104 -9.49 3.04 -3.09
N ALA A 105 -8.49 2.15 -3.02
CA ALA A 105 -7.19 2.41 -3.64
C ALA A 105 -7.33 2.59 -5.16
N ALA A 106 -6.63 3.56 -5.72
CA ALA A 106 -6.59 3.78 -7.16
C ALA A 106 -5.77 2.67 -7.84
N VAL A 107 -6.38 1.95 -8.77
CA VAL A 107 -5.74 0.82 -9.48
C VAL A 107 -4.43 1.23 -10.18
N ASP A 108 -4.38 2.46 -10.70
CA ASP A 108 -3.22 3.05 -11.38
C ASP A 108 -2.45 4.05 -10.49
N GLY A 109 -2.69 4.06 -9.18
CA GLY A 109 -1.99 4.91 -8.22
C GLY A 109 -0.48 4.67 -8.28
N SER A 110 0.25 5.66 -8.80
CA SER A 110 1.66 5.50 -9.17
C SER A 110 2.61 6.11 -8.14
N THR A 111 3.77 5.48 -7.98
CA THR A 111 4.86 6.02 -7.16
C THR A 111 5.44 7.30 -7.76
N GLU A 112 6.35 7.97 -7.04
CA GLU A 112 7.01 9.19 -7.51
C GLU A 112 7.75 9.00 -8.85
N ASP A 113 8.29 7.80 -9.09
CA ASP A 113 8.90 7.41 -10.36
C ASP A 113 7.90 7.16 -11.50
N GLY A 114 6.60 7.30 -11.22
CA GLY A 114 5.50 7.00 -12.14
C GLY A 114 5.18 5.50 -12.25
N LYS A 115 5.74 4.63 -11.40
CA LYS A 115 5.48 3.18 -11.49
C LYS A 115 4.12 2.84 -10.90
N THR A 116 3.29 2.13 -11.67
CA THR A 116 1.97 1.65 -11.24
C THR A 116 2.06 0.31 -10.51
N PRO A 117 1.03 -0.12 -9.77
CA PRO A 117 0.97 -1.46 -9.19
C PRO A 117 1.13 -2.56 -10.25
N LEU A 118 0.55 -2.36 -11.45
CA LEU A 118 0.68 -3.29 -12.57
C LEU A 118 2.15 -3.46 -13.00
N MET A 119 2.92 -2.37 -13.03
CA MET A 119 4.36 -2.44 -13.33
C MET A 119 5.12 -3.25 -12.27
N TYR A 120 4.83 -3.07 -10.98
CA TYR A 120 5.45 -3.89 -9.93
C TYR A 120 5.08 -5.37 -10.08
N ALA A 121 3.81 -5.71 -10.24
CA ALA A 121 3.38 -7.10 -10.42
C ALA A 121 4.04 -7.76 -11.64
N ALA A 122 4.20 -7.02 -12.74
CA ALA A 122 4.85 -7.49 -13.96
C ALA A 122 6.37 -7.64 -13.80
N MET A 123 7.05 -6.66 -13.19
CA MET A 123 8.49 -6.67 -12.94
C MET A 123 8.95 -7.88 -12.11
N PHE A 124 8.11 -8.30 -11.15
CA PHE A 124 8.41 -9.41 -10.23
C PHE A 124 7.75 -10.75 -10.64
N ASP A 125 7.21 -10.81 -11.86
CA ASP A 125 6.62 -12.00 -12.47
C ASP A 125 5.47 -12.64 -11.66
N HIS A 126 4.53 -11.81 -11.18
CA HIS A 126 3.34 -12.23 -10.43
C HIS A 126 2.09 -12.28 -11.35
N PRO A 127 1.87 -13.36 -12.13
CA PRO A 127 0.81 -13.42 -13.14
C PRO A 127 -0.59 -13.27 -12.57
N GLU A 128 -0.85 -13.77 -11.37
CA GLU A 128 -2.17 -13.68 -10.73
C GLU A 128 -2.49 -12.25 -10.28
N ALA A 129 -1.48 -11.54 -9.76
CA ALA A 129 -1.60 -10.11 -9.44
C ALA A 129 -1.79 -9.26 -10.70
N VAL A 130 -1.05 -9.56 -11.78
CA VAL A 130 -1.23 -8.89 -13.09
C VAL A 130 -2.65 -9.09 -13.62
N ARG A 131 -3.17 -10.33 -13.62
CA ARG A 131 -4.55 -10.60 -14.05
C ARG A 131 -5.56 -9.82 -13.23
N LEU A 132 -5.43 -9.87 -11.90
CA LEU A 132 -6.34 -9.16 -11.01
C LEU A 132 -6.33 -7.65 -11.29
N LEU A 133 -5.16 -7.04 -11.42
CA LEU A 133 -5.05 -5.60 -11.67
C LEU A 133 -5.68 -5.21 -13.03
N ILE A 134 -5.46 -6.01 -14.08
CA ILE A 134 -6.10 -5.80 -15.39
C ILE A 134 -7.62 -5.96 -15.29
N ASP A 135 -8.10 -6.98 -14.60
CA ASP A 135 -9.54 -7.22 -14.38
C ASP A 135 -10.19 -6.08 -13.59
N GLN A 136 -9.42 -5.37 -12.76
CA GLN A 136 -9.83 -4.19 -12.00
C GLN A 136 -9.62 -2.87 -12.78
N GLY A 137 -9.23 -2.96 -14.06
CA GLY A 137 -9.17 -1.81 -14.97
C GLY A 137 -7.83 -1.07 -15.00
N ALA A 138 -6.73 -1.69 -14.56
CA ALA A 138 -5.39 -1.10 -14.71
C ALA A 138 -5.06 -0.83 -16.19
N ASP A 139 -4.50 0.35 -16.49
CA ASP A 139 -4.05 0.69 -17.84
C ASP A 139 -2.71 0.00 -18.17
N VAL A 140 -2.78 -1.05 -18.99
CA VAL A 140 -1.61 -1.82 -19.46
C VAL A 140 -0.61 -0.99 -20.28
N ASN A 141 -1.06 0.11 -20.87
CA ASN A 141 -0.22 0.99 -21.71
C ASN A 141 0.36 2.18 -20.94
N ARG A 142 0.01 2.34 -19.65
CA ARG A 142 0.57 3.41 -18.82
C ARG A 142 2.08 3.24 -18.73
N THR A 143 2.78 4.36 -18.82
CA THR A 143 4.24 4.42 -18.75
C THR A 143 4.71 5.06 -17.46
N ASP A 144 5.87 4.63 -16.98
CA ASP A 144 6.56 5.29 -15.88
C ASP A 144 7.17 6.63 -16.34
N SER A 145 7.85 7.34 -15.44
CA SER A 145 8.51 8.62 -15.76
C SER A 145 9.57 8.53 -16.87
N LYS A 146 10.03 7.32 -17.21
CA LYS A 146 11.01 7.06 -18.28
C LYS A 146 10.35 6.61 -19.59
N GLY A 147 9.02 6.58 -19.66
CA GLY A 147 8.30 6.13 -20.84
C GLY A 147 8.25 4.61 -20.99
N VAL A 148 8.50 3.86 -19.91
CA VAL A 148 8.54 2.39 -19.96
C VAL A 148 7.22 1.80 -19.45
N THR A 149 6.65 0.87 -20.21
CA THR A 149 5.41 0.15 -19.86
C THR A 149 5.68 -1.03 -18.92
N ALA A 150 4.62 -1.57 -18.30
CA ALA A 150 4.70 -2.78 -17.48
C ALA A 150 5.31 -3.97 -18.24
N ARG A 151 4.95 -4.15 -19.51
CA ARG A 151 5.47 -5.24 -20.35
C ARG A 151 6.97 -5.10 -20.60
N GLN A 152 7.42 -3.91 -21.00
CA GLN A 152 8.84 -3.66 -21.25
C GLN A 152 9.67 -3.86 -19.97
N LEU A 153 9.16 -3.42 -18.82
CA LEU A 153 9.80 -3.66 -17.54
C LEU A 153 9.90 -5.17 -17.23
N ALA A 154 8.82 -5.93 -17.43
CA ALA A 154 8.81 -7.38 -17.24
C ALA A 154 9.83 -8.09 -18.15
N GLU A 155 9.92 -7.70 -19.42
CA GLU A 155 10.90 -8.23 -20.38
C GLU A 155 12.35 -7.92 -19.95
N VAL A 156 12.64 -6.69 -19.52
CA VAL A 156 13.97 -6.28 -19.04
C VAL A 156 14.38 -7.03 -17.77
N MET A 157 13.43 -7.27 -16.87
CA MET A 157 13.66 -8.00 -15.61
C MET A 157 13.72 -9.53 -15.80
N GLY A 158 13.46 -10.03 -17.01
CA GLY A 158 13.48 -11.46 -17.32
C GLY A 158 12.27 -12.23 -16.78
N ALA A 159 11.14 -11.55 -16.59
CA ALA A 159 9.88 -12.17 -16.18
C ALA A 159 9.41 -13.17 -17.26
N GLN A 160 8.94 -14.33 -16.82
CA GLN A 160 8.67 -15.44 -17.73
C GLN A 160 7.19 -15.52 -18.13
N LYS A 161 6.27 -15.17 -17.22
CA LYS A 161 4.83 -15.41 -17.37
C LYS A 161 4.06 -14.14 -17.64
N THR A 162 4.40 -13.07 -16.95
CA THR A 162 3.66 -11.80 -16.99
C THR A 162 3.69 -11.05 -18.33
N PRO A 163 4.75 -11.08 -19.16
CA PRO A 163 4.72 -10.39 -20.46
C PRO A 163 3.65 -10.90 -21.42
N ALA A 164 3.21 -12.15 -21.28
CA ALA A 164 2.15 -12.72 -22.12
C ALA A 164 0.74 -12.25 -21.72
N LEU A 165 0.61 -11.53 -20.60
CA LEU A 165 -0.65 -11.03 -20.07
C LEU A 165 -0.88 -9.53 -20.37
N LEU A 166 0.12 -8.86 -20.94
CA LEU A 166 0.19 -7.41 -21.17
C LEU A 166 0.30 -7.10 -22.67
#